data_AF-A0A0C2ZNQ3-F1
#
_entry.id   AF-A0A0C2ZNQ3-F1
#
_cell.length_a   1.000
_cell.length_b   1.000
_cell.length_c   1.000
_cell.angle_alpha   90.00
_cell.angle_beta   90.00
_cell.angle_gamma   90.00
#
_symmetry.space_group_name_H-M   'P 1'
#
loop_
_entity.id
_entity.type
_entity.pdbx_description
1 polymer ?
#
loop_
_entity_poly.entity_id
_entity_poly.type
_entity_poly.pdbx_seq_one_letter_code
_entity_poly.pdbx_strand_id
1 'polypeptide(L)'
;MDEKQALLTQHAVTSASHLLLSPFLSQEWVDSIDALGARYTYVDVTLQGFIDMRMLTKAISTTSATHVVVSPFNNTPETLQTTLPTIHTPLLPRNAPPEILSLYTKLFDGNRDVTYFAHPQASSFALFLAPYLFCPKEEIVAALRQAKIAVSLLPKPRESLFVAHQVWQSFLGLPLDISLDEAQKSAQTLLAILEQHALRRCTF
;
A
#
# COMPACT_ATOMS: atom_id res chain seq x y z
N MET A 1 23.80 5.53 8.73
CA MET A 1 23.31 4.93 7.49
C MET A 1 21.84 4.59 7.72
N ASP A 2 20.93 5.14 6.91
CA ASP A 2 19.49 4.83 7.02
C ASP A 2 19.29 3.31 6.84
N GLU A 3 18.43 2.71 7.65
CA GLU A 3 18.08 1.28 7.59
C GLU A 3 17.67 0.86 6.16
N LYS A 4 17.02 1.76 5.42
CA LYS A 4 16.64 1.56 4.01
C LYS A 4 17.84 1.46 3.08
N GLN A 5 18.81 2.36 3.24
CA GLN A 5 20.07 2.32 2.47
C GLN A 5 20.90 1.08 2.81
N ALA A 6 20.89 0.66 4.08
CA ALA A 6 21.55 -0.57 4.50
C ALA A 6 20.95 -1.80 3.79
N LEU A 7 19.62 -1.88 3.71
CA LEU A 7 18.91 -2.94 3.00
C LEU A 7 19.21 -2.90 1.49
N LEU A 8 19.12 -1.73 0.85
CA LEU A 8 19.44 -1.55 -0.57
C LEU A 8 20.89 -1.99 -0.89
N THR A 9 21.84 -1.64 -0.01
CA THR A 9 23.25 -2.02 -0.16
C THR A 9 23.46 -3.53 0.03
N GLN A 10 22.77 -4.16 0.99
CA GLN A 10 22.80 -5.61 1.20
C GLN A 10 22.35 -6.38 -0.05
N HIS A 11 21.44 -5.81 -0.83
CA HIS A 11 20.95 -6.36 -2.09
C HIS A 11 21.73 -5.87 -3.32
N ALA A 12 22.91 -5.28 -3.12
CA ALA A 12 23.80 -4.79 -4.17
C ALA A 12 23.14 -3.77 -5.12
N VAL A 13 22.21 -2.96 -4.60
CA VAL A 13 21.69 -1.80 -5.32
C VAL A 13 22.80 -0.75 -5.42
N THR A 14 23.08 -0.34 -6.64
CA THR A 14 24.12 0.64 -6.98
C THR A 14 23.58 1.64 -8.01
N SER A 15 24.37 2.64 -8.38
CA SER A 15 24.01 3.59 -9.42
C SER A 15 23.83 2.97 -10.83
N ALA A 16 24.33 1.74 -11.04
CA ALA A 16 24.10 0.99 -12.27
C ALA A 16 22.79 0.19 -12.24
N SER A 17 22.13 0.09 -11.10
CA SER A 17 20.89 -0.67 -10.93
C SER A 17 19.70 0.07 -11.55
N HIS A 18 18.78 -0.70 -12.13
CA HIS A 18 17.47 -0.21 -12.56
C HIS A 18 16.38 -0.92 -11.76
N LEU A 19 15.65 -0.19 -10.93
CA LEU A 19 14.64 -0.74 -10.02
C LEU A 19 13.23 -0.65 -10.62
N LEU A 20 12.40 -1.64 -10.34
CA LEU A 20 10.97 -1.60 -10.64
C LEU A 20 10.23 -1.31 -9.34
N LEU A 21 9.69 -0.10 -9.23
CA LEU A 21 9.08 0.35 -7.98
C LEU A 21 7.57 0.17 -8.06
N SER A 22 6.98 -0.35 -6.99
CA SER A 22 5.55 -0.21 -6.80
C SER A 22 5.21 1.27 -6.60
N PRO A 23 4.05 1.73 -7.10
CA PRO A 23 3.60 3.10 -6.91
C PRO A 23 3.30 3.47 -5.44
N PHE A 24 3.26 2.51 -4.51
CA PHE A 24 2.96 2.77 -3.09
C PHE A 24 4.21 2.76 -2.20
N LEU A 25 5.39 2.83 -2.80
CA LEU A 25 6.63 3.02 -2.08
C LEU A 25 6.62 4.38 -1.36
N SER A 26 7.05 4.43 -0.10
CA SER A 26 7.10 5.70 0.63
C SER A 26 8.17 6.63 0.06
N GLN A 27 8.00 7.95 0.25
CA GLN A 27 8.95 8.95 -0.24
C GLN A 27 10.36 8.71 0.31
N GLU A 28 10.49 8.31 1.57
CA GLU A 28 11.78 8.03 2.20
C GLU A 28 12.56 6.90 1.52
N TRP A 29 11.86 5.93 0.92
CA TRP A 29 12.47 4.87 0.11
C TRP A 29 12.95 5.40 -1.23
N VAL A 30 12.16 6.26 -1.88
CA VAL A 30 12.56 6.94 -3.11
C VAL A 30 13.81 7.78 -2.85
N ASP A 31 13.83 8.56 -1.77
CA ASP A 31 14.98 9.39 -1.38
C ASP A 31 16.24 8.53 -1.12
N SER A 32 16.06 7.34 -0.53
CA SER A 32 17.16 6.38 -0.30
C SER A 32 17.71 5.80 -1.61
N ILE A 33 16.85 5.53 -2.59
CA ILE A 33 17.21 5.03 -3.92
C ILE A 33 17.92 6.13 -4.73
N ASP A 34 17.38 7.36 -4.69
CA ASP A 34 17.97 8.55 -5.31
C ASP A 34 19.37 8.82 -4.77
N ALA A 35 19.56 8.69 -3.45
CA ALA A 35 20.87 8.84 -2.80
C ALA A 35 21.91 7.81 -3.26
N LEU A 36 21.48 6.62 -3.70
CA LEU A 36 22.36 5.60 -4.30
C LEU A 36 22.59 5.82 -5.80
N GLY A 37 21.90 6.80 -6.41
CA GLY A 37 21.98 7.11 -7.83
C GLY A 37 21.39 6.04 -8.74
N ALA A 38 20.56 5.14 -8.21
CA ALA A 38 19.94 4.08 -8.98
C ALA A 38 18.80 4.64 -9.85
N ARG A 39 18.60 4.05 -11.03
CA ARG A 39 17.46 4.38 -11.89
C ARG A 39 16.24 3.58 -11.45
N TYR A 40 15.05 4.08 -11.73
CA TYR A 40 13.84 3.32 -11.49
C TYR A 40 12.72 3.61 -12.48
N THR A 41 11.78 2.67 -12.54
CA THR A 41 10.52 2.78 -13.27
C THR A 41 9.40 2.29 -12.39
N TYR A 42 8.32 3.05 -12.30
CA TYR A 42 7.15 2.56 -11.59
C TYR A 42 6.41 1.53 -12.44
N VAL A 43 6.00 0.44 -11.80
CA VAL A 43 5.22 -0.64 -12.42
C VAL A 43 3.90 -0.81 -11.71
N ASP A 44 2.84 -1.06 -12.46
CA ASP A 44 1.53 -1.31 -11.85
C ASP A 44 1.56 -2.65 -11.10
N VAL A 45 1.11 -2.59 -9.85
CA VAL A 45 1.03 -3.75 -8.96
C VAL A 45 -0.42 -3.88 -8.53
N THR A 46 -0.99 -5.07 -8.65
CA THR A 46 -2.33 -5.35 -8.14
C THR A 46 -2.38 -5.21 -6.62
N LEU A 47 -3.58 -5.09 -6.06
CA LEU A 47 -3.80 -5.08 -4.61
C LEU A 47 -3.24 -6.33 -3.91
N GLN A 48 -3.14 -7.45 -4.64
CA GLN A 48 -2.54 -8.69 -4.17
C GLN A 48 -1.02 -8.73 -4.37
N GLY A 49 -0.37 -7.61 -4.70
CA GLY A 49 1.09 -7.56 -4.85
C GLY A 49 1.60 -8.22 -6.14
N PHE A 50 0.71 -8.63 -7.06
CA PHE A 50 1.14 -9.19 -8.34
C PHE A 50 1.49 -8.07 -9.31
N ILE A 51 2.68 -8.15 -9.89
CA ILE A 51 3.09 -7.26 -10.98
C ILE A 51 2.49 -7.80 -12.27
N ASP A 52 1.98 -6.94 -13.14
CA ASP A 52 1.62 -7.36 -14.49
C ASP A 52 2.88 -7.87 -15.21
N MET A 53 2.95 -9.18 -15.43
CA MET A 53 4.08 -9.85 -16.07
C MET A 53 4.35 -9.33 -17.49
N ARG A 54 3.36 -8.78 -18.20
CA ARG A 54 3.58 -8.16 -19.51
C ARG A 54 4.34 -6.85 -19.39
N MET A 55 4.06 -6.04 -18.36
CA MET A 55 4.83 -4.84 -18.06
C MET A 55 6.23 -5.18 -17.57
N LEU A 56 6.35 -6.20 -16.71
CA LEU A 56 7.64 -6.72 -16.24
C LEU A 56 8.51 -7.16 -17.43
N THR A 57 7.95 -7.94 -18.37
CA THR A 57 8.67 -8.42 -19.56
C THR A 57 9.14 -7.26 -20.45
N LYS A 58 8.30 -6.23 -20.64
CA LYS A 58 8.67 -5.04 -21.42
C LYS A 58 9.79 -4.25 -20.75
N ALA A 59 9.72 -4.05 -19.43
CA ALA A 59 10.75 -3.34 -18.67
C ALA A 59 12.08 -4.12 -18.60
N ILE A 60 12.02 -5.45 -18.45
CA ILE A 60 13.19 -6.34 -18.44
C ILE A 60 13.89 -6.38 -19.81
N SER A 61 13.13 -6.41 -20.91
CA SER A 61 13.71 -6.57 -22.25
C SER A 61 14.60 -5.39 -22.69
N THR A 62 14.53 -4.25 -22.01
CA THR A 62 15.21 -3.02 -22.41
C THR A 62 16.56 -2.77 -21.71
N THR A 63 16.91 -3.47 -20.64
CA THR A 63 18.10 -3.14 -19.84
C THR A 63 18.69 -4.34 -19.09
N SER A 64 19.93 -4.70 -19.42
CA SER A 64 20.75 -5.67 -18.69
C SER A 64 21.36 -5.05 -17.43
N ALA A 65 20.61 -5.00 -16.34
CA ALA A 65 21.14 -4.79 -14.98
C ALA A 65 20.12 -5.33 -13.98
N THR A 66 20.58 -5.87 -12.86
CA THR A 66 19.79 -6.44 -11.76
C THR A 66 18.56 -5.60 -11.42
N HIS A 67 17.34 -6.13 -11.62
CA HIS A 67 16.11 -5.43 -11.24
C HIS A 67 15.69 -5.82 -9.83
N VAL A 68 15.39 -4.81 -9.03
CA VAL A 68 14.77 -4.99 -7.73
C VAL A 68 13.35 -4.52 -7.81
N VAL A 69 12.41 -5.41 -7.48
CA VAL A 69 11.02 -5.06 -7.22
C VAL A 69 10.92 -4.60 -5.76
N VAL A 70 10.39 -3.40 -5.52
CA VAL A 70 10.01 -2.98 -4.15
C VAL A 70 8.49 -2.88 -4.07
N SER A 71 7.87 -3.88 -3.45
CA SER A 71 6.42 -3.93 -3.21
C SER A 71 6.10 -3.63 -1.73
N PRO A 72 5.11 -2.76 -1.45
CA PRO A 72 4.65 -2.44 -0.10
C PRO A 72 3.65 -3.47 0.43
N PHE A 73 3.12 -4.32 -0.45
CA PHE A 73 2.25 -5.43 -0.08
C PHE A 73 3.07 -6.71 -0.11
N ASN A 74 3.39 -7.18 1.09
CA ASN A 74 4.07 -8.44 1.31
C ASN A 74 3.13 -9.57 0.89
N ASN A 75 3.29 -10.09 -0.33
CA ASN A 75 2.66 -11.35 -0.71
C ASN A 75 3.73 -12.30 -1.25
N THR A 76 3.55 -13.55 -0.86
CA THR A 76 4.47 -14.69 -0.85
C THR A 76 5.53 -14.80 -1.97
N PRO A 77 6.71 -15.35 -1.68
CA PRO A 77 7.94 -15.21 -2.50
C PRO A 77 8.02 -16.06 -3.78
N GLU A 78 7.00 -16.87 -4.09
CA GLU A 78 7.22 -18.02 -4.98
C GLU A 78 7.06 -17.72 -6.49
N THR A 79 6.55 -16.55 -6.89
CA THR A 79 6.24 -16.29 -8.32
C THR A 79 7.15 -15.28 -9.03
N LEU A 80 8.10 -14.64 -8.35
CA LEU A 80 9.03 -13.66 -8.95
C LEU A 80 10.50 -14.14 -9.01
N GLN A 81 10.77 -15.38 -8.62
CA GLN A 81 12.11 -15.99 -8.72
C GLN A 81 12.40 -16.48 -10.14
N THR A 82 12.50 -15.58 -11.09
CA THR A 82 13.31 -15.84 -12.28
C THR A 82 14.07 -14.56 -12.60
N THR A 83 15.37 -14.54 -12.28
CA THR A 83 16.39 -13.51 -12.58
C THR A 83 16.44 -12.20 -11.76
N LEU A 84 15.48 -11.90 -10.86
CA LEU A 84 15.41 -10.62 -10.14
C LEU A 84 15.49 -10.77 -8.60
N PRO A 85 16.45 -10.14 -7.89
CA PRO A 85 16.38 -10.03 -6.44
C PRO A 85 15.23 -9.09 -6.06
N THR A 86 14.13 -9.64 -5.55
CA THR A 86 13.03 -8.84 -5.01
C THR A 86 13.42 -8.34 -3.61
N ILE A 87 13.43 -7.01 -3.41
CA ILE A 87 13.55 -6.43 -2.08
C ILE A 87 12.14 -6.27 -1.56
N HIS A 88 11.73 -7.21 -0.72
CA HIS A 88 10.54 -7.05 0.08
C HIS A 88 10.87 -6.04 1.17
N THR A 89 10.40 -4.82 0.98
CA THR A 89 10.43 -3.84 2.05
C THR A 89 9.18 -4.03 2.89
N PRO A 90 9.28 -4.59 4.12
CA PRO A 90 8.20 -4.42 5.07
C PRO A 90 8.07 -2.92 5.35
N LEU A 91 6.85 -2.38 5.19
CA LEU A 91 6.49 -1.16 5.91
C LEU A 91 6.73 -1.49 7.39
N LEU A 92 7.82 -0.97 7.95
CA LEU A 92 8.37 -1.22 9.30
C LEU A 92 7.54 -2.21 10.13
N PRO A 93 8.05 -3.42 10.43
CA PRO A 93 7.28 -4.41 11.17
C PRO A 93 7.00 -3.88 12.57
N ARG A 94 5.85 -3.25 12.74
CA ARG A 94 5.18 -3.20 14.04
C ARG A 94 4.34 -4.45 14.09
N ASN A 95 4.55 -5.25 15.13
CA ASN A 95 3.67 -6.37 15.42
C ASN A 95 2.30 -5.77 15.71
N ALA A 96 1.43 -5.82 14.71
CA ALA A 96 0.05 -5.41 14.84
C ALA A 96 -0.58 -6.24 15.98
N PRO A 97 -1.24 -5.60 16.96
CA PRO A 97 -1.86 -6.35 18.06
C PRO A 97 -2.84 -7.38 17.48
N PRO A 98 -2.65 -8.69 17.71
CA PRO A 98 -3.47 -9.73 17.08
C PRO A 98 -4.96 -9.57 17.35
N GLU A 99 -5.30 -9.03 18.52
CA GLU A 99 -6.68 -8.73 18.94
C GLU A 99 -7.32 -7.64 18.10
N ILE A 100 -6.58 -6.57 17.77
CA ILE A 100 -7.06 -5.48 16.92
C ILE A 100 -7.21 -5.95 15.47
N LEU A 101 -6.24 -6.73 14.96
CA LEU A 101 -6.36 -7.34 13.64
C LEU A 101 -7.59 -8.24 13.55
N SER A 102 -7.80 -9.09 14.55
CA SER A 102 -8.97 -9.98 14.64
C SER A 102 -10.27 -9.20 14.69
N LEU A 103 -10.33 -8.14 15.49
CA LEU A 103 -11.49 -7.25 15.61
C LEU A 103 -11.83 -6.58 14.26
N TYR A 104 -10.86 -5.94 13.62
CA TYR A 104 -11.09 -5.30 12.32
C TYR A 104 -11.47 -6.30 11.24
N THR A 105 -10.76 -7.43 11.17
CA THR A 105 -11.10 -8.52 10.24
C THR A 105 -12.56 -8.93 10.42
N LYS A 106 -13.00 -9.19 11.66
CA LYS A 106 -14.40 -9.56 11.95
C LYS A 106 -15.41 -8.48 11.58
N LEU A 107 -15.10 -7.20 11.79
CA LEU A 107 -16.02 -6.09 11.51
C LEU A 107 -16.15 -5.75 10.01
N PHE A 108 -15.08 -5.96 9.25
CA PHE A 108 -15.05 -5.67 7.81
C PHE A 108 -15.25 -6.90 6.92
N ASP A 109 -15.26 -8.11 7.49
CA ASP A 109 -15.56 -9.34 6.76
C ASP A 109 -16.95 -9.29 6.11
N GLY A 110 -17.02 -9.66 4.83
CA GLY A 110 -18.24 -9.59 4.03
C GLY A 110 -18.78 -8.18 3.77
N ASN A 111 -18.09 -7.11 4.16
CA ASN A 111 -18.53 -5.74 3.87
C ASN A 111 -18.40 -5.45 2.36
N ARG A 112 -19.45 -4.89 1.75
CA ARG A 112 -19.48 -4.60 0.31
C ARG A 112 -18.78 -3.30 -0.08
N ASP A 113 -18.65 -2.38 0.87
CA ASP A 113 -18.14 -1.02 0.69
C ASP A 113 -16.61 -0.98 0.83
N VAL A 114 -16.02 -1.99 1.47
CA VAL A 114 -14.57 -2.12 1.66
C VAL A 114 -14.09 -3.55 1.46
N THR A 115 -12.92 -3.69 0.86
CA THR A 115 -12.09 -4.90 0.99
C THR A 115 -10.93 -4.58 1.94
N TYR A 116 -10.36 -5.58 2.59
CA TYR A 116 -9.25 -5.35 3.51
C TYR A 116 -8.07 -6.27 3.23
N PHE A 117 -6.89 -5.83 3.66
CA PHE A 117 -5.68 -6.62 3.70
C PHE A 117 -5.09 -6.56 5.11
N ALA A 118 -5.22 -7.65 5.85
CA ALA A 118 -4.71 -7.79 7.21
C ALA A 118 -3.34 -8.47 7.17
N HIS A 119 -2.30 -7.81 7.68
CA HIS A 119 -0.96 -8.39 7.76
C HIS A 119 -0.36 -8.14 9.16
N PRO A 120 0.22 -9.17 9.83
CA PRO A 120 0.76 -9.05 11.19
C PRO A 120 1.87 -7.99 11.37
N GLN A 121 2.53 -7.63 10.28
CA GLN A 121 3.64 -6.66 10.28
C GLN A 121 3.23 -5.28 9.71
N ALA A 122 1.94 -5.06 9.42
CA ALA A 122 1.51 -3.78 8.87
C ALA A 122 1.50 -2.68 9.94
N SER A 123 1.83 -1.45 9.54
CA SER A 123 1.72 -0.25 10.38
C SER A 123 0.29 0.28 10.50
N SER A 124 -0.62 -0.17 9.63
CA SER A 124 -2.05 0.14 9.65
C SER A 124 -2.87 -1.01 9.08
N PHE A 125 -4.13 -1.14 9.48
CA PHE A 125 -5.08 -2.06 8.85
C PHE A 125 -5.53 -1.49 7.51
N ALA A 126 -5.11 -2.09 6.41
CA ALA A 126 -5.36 -1.59 5.07
C ALA A 126 -6.79 -1.91 4.63
N LEU A 127 -7.55 -0.87 4.28
CA LEU A 127 -8.88 -0.94 3.69
C LEU A 127 -8.84 -0.34 2.28
N PHE A 128 -9.56 -0.95 1.35
CA PHE A 128 -9.75 -0.45 0.00
C PHE A 128 -11.24 -0.27 -0.24
N LEU A 129 -11.64 0.99 -0.38
CA LEU A 129 -13.00 1.40 -0.69
C LEU A 129 -13.46 0.81 -2.03
N ALA A 130 -14.75 0.52 -2.14
CA ALA A 130 -15.37 0.17 -3.41
C ALA A 130 -15.34 1.36 -4.40
N PRO A 131 -15.34 1.11 -5.73
CA PRO A 131 -15.18 2.17 -6.74
C PRO A 131 -16.18 3.34 -6.64
N TYR A 132 -17.42 3.09 -6.22
CA TYR A 132 -18.43 4.15 -6.08
C TYR A 132 -18.15 5.10 -4.92
N LEU A 133 -17.23 4.75 -4.01
CA LEU A 133 -16.79 5.57 -2.89
C LEU A 133 -15.52 6.36 -3.19
N PHE A 134 -15.00 6.31 -4.42
CA PHE A 134 -13.79 7.06 -4.79
C PHE A 134 -14.03 8.56 -4.76
N CYS A 135 -15.18 9.04 -5.27
CA CYS A 135 -15.53 10.45 -5.29
C CYS A 135 -15.78 11.04 -3.89
N PRO A 136 -16.54 10.38 -2.98
CA PRO A 136 -16.73 10.88 -1.63
C PRO A 136 -15.54 10.60 -0.70
N LYS A 137 -14.40 10.07 -1.17
CA LYS A 137 -13.30 9.69 -0.29
C LYS A 137 -12.81 10.85 0.58
N GLU A 138 -12.65 12.03 0.00
CA GLU A 138 -12.20 13.22 0.73
C GLU A 138 -13.21 13.61 1.83
N GLU A 139 -14.52 13.46 1.58
CA GLU A 139 -15.59 13.68 2.56
C GLU A 139 -15.54 12.62 3.68
N ILE A 140 -15.35 11.35 3.32
CA ILE A 140 -15.17 10.23 4.27
C ILE A 140 -13.97 10.50 5.18
N VAL A 141 -12.83 10.89 4.60
CA VAL A 141 -11.61 11.24 5.35
C VAL A 141 -11.85 12.45 6.26
N ALA A 142 -12.55 13.48 5.76
CA ALA A 142 -12.88 14.65 6.56
C ALA A 142 -13.79 14.27 7.75
N ALA A 143 -14.80 13.42 7.54
CA ALA A 143 -15.70 12.94 8.59
C ALA A 143 -14.95 12.11 9.66
N LEU A 144 -14.02 11.23 9.25
CA LEU A 144 -13.17 10.48 10.17
C LEU A 144 -12.31 11.40 11.02
N ARG A 145 -11.70 12.43 10.41
CA ARG A 145 -10.91 13.43 11.14
C ARG A 145 -11.76 14.25 12.11
N GLN A 146 -12.98 14.64 11.72
CA GLN A 146 -13.92 15.32 12.62
C GLN A 146 -14.31 14.42 13.81
N ALA A 147 -14.44 13.12 13.59
CA ALA A 147 -14.66 12.12 14.63
C ALA A 147 -13.40 11.78 15.46
N LYS A 148 -12.26 12.46 15.20
CA LYS A 148 -10.95 12.25 15.83
C LYS A 148 -10.38 10.84 15.60
N ILE A 149 -10.67 10.24 14.45
CA ILE A 149 -10.08 8.97 14.02
C ILE A 149 -8.87 9.27 13.14
N ALA A 150 -7.70 8.84 13.59
CA ALA A 150 -6.50 8.88 12.78
C ALA A 150 -6.65 7.92 11.59
N VAL A 151 -6.29 8.38 10.39
CA VAL A 151 -6.29 7.54 9.18
C VAL A 151 -4.99 7.75 8.41
N SER A 152 -4.38 6.65 8.00
CA SER A 152 -3.24 6.65 7.10
C SER A 152 -3.72 6.72 5.65
N LEU A 153 -3.08 7.55 4.84
CA LEU A 153 -3.36 7.68 3.42
C LEU A 153 -2.08 7.40 2.63
N LEU A 154 -2.24 6.84 1.44
CA LEU A 154 -1.14 6.75 0.49
C LEU A 154 -0.88 8.12 -0.16
N PRO A 155 0.38 8.43 -0.49
CA PRO A 155 0.68 9.61 -1.29
C PRO A 155 0.03 9.49 -2.67
N LYS A 156 -0.36 10.63 -3.24
CA LYS A 156 -0.86 10.67 -4.62
C LYS A 156 0.27 10.22 -5.56
N PRO A 157 0.03 9.26 -6.47
CA PRO A 157 1.05 8.80 -7.40
C PRO A 157 1.47 9.96 -8.31
N ARG A 158 2.78 10.05 -8.58
CA ARG A 158 3.37 11.08 -9.44
C ARG A 158 3.18 10.78 -10.93
N GLU A 159 3.06 9.51 -11.28
CA GLU A 159 2.84 9.03 -12.65
C GLU A 159 1.40 8.59 -12.87
N SER A 160 0.92 8.65 -14.12
CA SER A 160 -0.43 8.22 -14.50
C SER A 160 -0.52 6.70 -14.64
N LEU A 161 -0.10 5.96 -13.61
CA LEU A 161 -0.33 4.53 -13.53
C LEU A 161 -1.76 4.28 -13.05
N PHE A 162 -2.49 3.48 -13.81
CA PHE A 162 -3.92 3.31 -13.60
C PHE A 162 -4.22 2.61 -12.27
N VAL A 163 -3.57 1.48 -11.97
CA VAL A 163 -3.80 0.77 -10.69
C VAL A 163 -3.22 1.59 -9.53
N ALA A 164 -2.08 2.25 -9.70
CA ALA A 164 -1.58 3.22 -8.72
C ALA A 164 -2.64 4.26 -8.31
N HIS A 165 -3.33 4.82 -9.31
CA HIS A 165 -4.37 5.81 -9.09
C HIS A 165 -5.59 5.20 -8.40
N GLN A 166 -6.04 4.02 -8.82
CA GLN A 166 -7.17 3.33 -8.19
C GLN A 166 -6.89 2.94 -6.73
N VAL A 167 -5.68 2.49 -6.44
CA VAL A 167 -5.27 2.16 -5.07
C VAL A 167 -5.14 3.43 -4.23
N TRP A 168 -4.55 4.50 -4.77
CA TRP A 168 -4.55 5.79 -4.09
C TRP A 168 -5.96 6.31 -3.82
N GLN A 169 -6.91 6.14 -4.74
CA GLN A 169 -8.31 6.53 -4.58
C GLN A 169 -9.09 5.61 -3.64
N SER A 170 -8.69 4.36 -3.45
CA SER A 170 -9.42 3.41 -2.60
C SER A 170 -8.83 3.27 -1.20
N PHE A 171 -7.53 3.50 -1.00
CA PHE A 171 -6.85 3.14 0.24
C PHE A 171 -7.23 4.02 1.45
N LEU A 172 -7.52 3.38 2.57
CA LEU A 172 -7.59 3.95 3.91
C LEU A 172 -6.89 3.00 4.89
N GLY A 173 -5.96 3.51 5.71
CA GLY A 173 -5.34 2.74 6.77
C GLY A 173 -5.92 3.09 8.14
N LEU A 174 -6.49 2.12 8.85
CA LEU A 174 -6.87 2.29 10.25
C LEU A 174 -5.68 2.05 11.20
N PRO A 175 -5.59 2.77 12.32
CA PRO A 175 -4.49 2.64 13.25
C PRO A 175 -4.51 1.29 13.95
N LEU A 176 -3.31 0.75 14.19
CA LEU A 176 -3.07 -0.49 14.93
C LEU A 176 -2.41 -0.25 16.29
N ASP A 177 -1.82 0.92 16.51
CA ASP A 177 -1.15 1.31 17.76
C ASP A 177 -2.10 2.13 18.64
N ILE A 178 -3.24 1.53 19.00
CA ILE A 178 -4.31 2.13 19.83
C ILE A 178 -4.93 1.07 20.74
N SER A 179 -5.78 1.48 21.68
CA SER A 179 -6.52 0.52 22.52
C SER A 179 -7.59 -0.24 21.74
N LEU A 180 -8.03 -1.39 22.26
CA LEU A 180 -9.09 -2.19 21.64
C LEU A 180 -10.42 -1.43 21.54
N ASP A 181 -10.76 -0.64 22.57
CA ASP A 181 -11.96 0.21 22.59
C ASP A 181 -11.90 1.31 21.53
N GLU A 182 -10.73 1.95 21.37
CA GLU A 182 -10.53 2.95 20.31
C GLU A 182 -10.57 2.31 18.92
N ALA A 183 -10.05 1.08 18.77
CA ALA A 183 -10.11 0.35 17.52
C ALA A 183 -11.57 0.03 17.17
N GLN A 184 -12.33 -0.50 18.13
CA GLN A 184 -13.75 -0.79 17.95
C GLN A 184 -14.52 0.47 17.56
N LYS A 185 -14.30 1.58 18.27
CA LYS A 185 -14.91 2.88 17.96
C LYS A 185 -14.53 3.36 16.56
N SER A 186 -13.26 3.22 16.17
CA SER A 186 -12.76 3.64 14.86
C SER A 186 -13.44 2.88 13.72
N ALA A 187 -13.50 1.55 13.83
CA ALA A 187 -14.14 0.71 12.82
C ALA A 187 -15.65 0.96 12.74
N GLN A 188 -16.35 1.03 13.87
CA GLN A 188 -17.79 1.29 13.89
C GLN A 188 -18.14 2.67 13.31
N THR A 189 -17.35 3.69 13.63
CA THR A 189 -17.54 5.04 13.07
C THR A 189 -17.30 5.05 11.57
N LEU A 190 -16.25 4.36 11.09
CA LEU A 190 -16.01 4.22 9.66
C LEU A 190 -17.20 3.55 8.96
N LEU A 191 -17.70 2.43 9.49
CA LEU A 191 -18.86 1.73 8.93
C LEU A 191 -20.09 2.66 8.83
N ALA A 192 -20.37 3.44 9.87
CA ALA A 192 -21.47 4.41 9.86
C ALA A 192 -21.27 5.53 8.81
N ILE A 193 -20.05 6.02 8.65
CA ILE A 193 -19.72 7.03 7.62
C ILE A 193 -19.89 6.44 6.22
N LEU A 194 -19.41 5.21 5.99
CA LEU A 194 -19.54 4.52 4.70
C LEU A 194 -21.01 4.33 4.33
N GLU A 195 -21.85 3.93 5.28
CA GLU A 195 -23.30 3.78 5.06
C GLU A 195 -23.97 5.09 4.63
N GLN A 196 -23.58 6.23 5.20
CA GLN A 196 -24.07 7.55 4.80
C GLN A 196 -23.68 7.93 3.36
N HIS A 197 -22.55 7.42 2.88
CA HIS A 197 -22.00 7.77 1.56
C HIS A 197 -22.29 6.70 0.50
N ALA A 198 -22.76 5.49 0.88
CA ALA A 198 -23.06 4.39 -0.02
C ALA A 198 -24.12 4.72 -1.10
N LEU A 199 -24.96 5.75 -0.86
CA LEU A 199 -25.98 6.22 -1.81
C LEU A 199 -25.49 7.36 -2.71
N ARG A 200 -24.37 8.00 -2.38
CA ARG A 200 -23.75 9.07 -3.19
C ARG A 200 -22.86 8.44 -4.24
N ARG A 201 -23.47 7.98 -5.34
CA ARG A 201 -22.72 7.41 -6.47
C ARG A 201 -21.87 8.50 -7.13
N CYS A 202 -20.62 8.16 -7.46
CA CYS A 202 -19.89 8.84 -8.53
C CYS A 202 -20.76 8.87 -9.79
N THR A 203 -21.04 10.05 -10.34
CA THR A 203 -21.55 10.18 -11.70
C THR A 203 -20.34 10.10 -12.62
N PHE A 204 -20.22 8.99 -13.34
CA PHE A 204 -19.19 8.78 -14.37
C PHE A 204 -19.73 9.14 -15.74
#